data_AF-A0A432UQ40-F1
#
_entry.id   AF-A0A432UQ40-F1
#
_cell.length_a   1.000
_cell.length_b   1.000
_cell.length_c   1.000
_cell.angle_alpha   90.00
_cell.angle_beta   90.00
_cell.angle_gamma   90.00
#
_symmetry.space_group_name_H-M   'P 1'
#
loop_
_entity.id
_entity.type
_entity.pdbx_description
1 polymer ?
#
loop_
_entity_poly.entity_id
_entity_poly.type
_entity_poly.pdbx_seq_one_letter_code
_entity_poly.pdbx_strand_id
1 'polypeptide(L)'
;MSTAWAVNNMMSHQFKVGDTVLVGFPATNIKDDAYIIGVVQKITPKGNYQITVRDFVEGHDYGLSCVPIAVDSAGNETGQSGWEMWDNTKQLTSNGLQYIVPADKVVKLAKGQMNFIDRYNVYITYSRWKSNVPVMSIDRLESAEAEAKYANISGMIPAFEIAKLDRASYFDSSNGRPYWPYESVPHLIKLMDHVIALLDNQPELNELWRAKKRDWAKINQSMETYFLIDAIDKAVDDAYFLLNEEGIEKADSKALKRLKEQLKYLGKIR
;
A
#
# COMPACT_ATOMS: atom_id res chain seq x y z
N MET A 1 -12.85 -11.39 -7.98
CA MET A 1 -13.81 -10.32 -8.32
C MET A 1 -13.04 -9.21 -9.02
N SER A 2 -13.55 -8.72 -10.14
CA SER A 2 -12.94 -7.66 -10.96
C SER A 2 -12.81 -6.38 -10.13
N THR A 3 -11.61 -6.09 -9.62
CA THR A 3 -11.28 -4.76 -9.10
C THR A 3 -11.45 -3.76 -10.24
N ALA A 4 -12.42 -2.87 -10.09
CA ALA A 4 -12.92 -1.90 -11.07
C ALA A 4 -11.89 -0.80 -11.43
N TRP A 5 -10.72 -1.21 -11.90
CA TRP A 5 -9.66 -0.31 -12.41
C TRP A 5 -10.00 0.29 -13.77
N ALA A 6 -10.91 -0.31 -14.53
CA ALA A 6 -10.81 -0.22 -15.99
C ALA A 6 -11.80 0.71 -16.70
N VAL A 7 -12.92 1.14 -16.09
CA VAL A 7 -14.04 1.58 -16.95
C VAL A 7 -14.10 3.08 -17.22
N ASN A 8 -13.76 3.96 -16.27
CA ASN A 8 -14.16 5.37 -16.43
C ASN A 8 -13.10 6.36 -16.94
N ASN A 9 -11.84 5.97 -17.15
CA ASN A 9 -10.86 6.86 -17.81
C ASN A 9 -9.63 6.17 -18.46
N MET A 10 -9.64 4.84 -18.60
CA MET A 10 -8.60 4.08 -19.35
C MET A 10 -9.05 3.72 -20.77
N MET A 11 -10.34 3.89 -21.09
CA MET A 11 -10.99 3.53 -22.37
C MET A 11 -10.66 4.44 -23.57
N SER A 12 -9.85 5.50 -23.44
CA SER A 12 -9.73 6.51 -24.51
C SER A 12 -8.44 6.48 -25.33
N HIS A 13 -7.51 5.57 -25.06
CA HIS A 13 -6.23 5.55 -25.77
C HIS A 13 -6.13 4.32 -26.66
N GLN A 14 -6.45 4.50 -27.94
CA GLN A 14 -6.07 3.55 -28.97
C GLN A 14 -4.58 3.75 -29.27
N PHE A 15 -3.77 2.75 -28.94
CA PHE A 15 -2.34 2.75 -29.25
C PHE A 15 -2.13 2.19 -30.66
N LYS A 16 -1.11 2.71 -31.35
CA LYS A 16 -0.71 2.25 -32.68
C LYS A 16 0.53 1.38 -32.58
N VAL A 17 0.76 0.57 -33.60
CA VAL A 17 2.03 -0.13 -33.78
C VAL A 17 3.17 0.90 -33.80
N GLY A 18 4.22 0.65 -33.01
CA GLY A 18 5.35 1.55 -32.79
C GLY A 18 5.22 2.42 -31.53
N ASP A 19 4.04 2.54 -30.92
CA ASP A 19 3.88 3.33 -29.70
C ASP A 19 4.63 2.68 -28.53
N THR A 20 5.35 3.49 -27.76
CA THR A 20 5.91 3.08 -26.47
C THR A 20 4.86 3.26 -25.38
N VAL A 21 4.60 2.18 -24.65
CA VAL A 21 3.51 2.08 -23.67
C VAL A 21 4.02 1.54 -22.35
N LEU A 22 3.28 1.80 -21.28
CA LEU A 22 3.47 1.16 -19.99
C LEU A 22 2.32 0.19 -19.74
N VAL A 23 2.63 -1.00 -19.25
CA VAL A 23 1.64 -1.99 -18.79
C VAL A 23 1.73 -2.10 -17.28
N GLY A 24 0.68 -1.69 -16.58
CA GLY A 24 0.69 -1.59 -15.12
C GLY A 24 0.04 -2.79 -14.42
N PHE A 25 0.67 -3.24 -13.34
CA PHE A 25 0.22 -4.32 -12.46
C PHE A 25 0.16 -3.82 -11.00
N PRO A 26 -0.84 -3.00 -10.66
CA PRO A 26 -1.02 -2.56 -9.28
C PRO A 26 -1.42 -3.75 -8.39
N ALA A 27 -0.78 -3.87 -7.25
CA ALA A 27 -1.07 -4.87 -6.23
C ALA A 27 -1.94 -4.27 -5.11
N THR A 28 -2.52 -5.17 -4.31
CA THR A 28 -3.19 -4.82 -3.06
C THR A 28 -2.22 -4.12 -2.10
N ASN A 29 -1.01 -4.65 -1.99
CA ASN A 29 0.08 -4.05 -1.27
C ASN A 29 0.96 -3.28 -2.25
N ILE A 30 0.99 -1.96 -2.13
CA ILE A 30 1.65 -1.08 -3.12
C ILE A 30 3.15 -1.39 -3.26
N LYS A 31 3.79 -1.95 -2.22
CA LYS A 31 5.20 -2.39 -2.31
C LYS A 31 5.43 -3.47 -3.37
N ASP A 32 4.39 -4.21 -3.72
CA ASP A 32 4.38 -5.34 -4.66
C ASP A 32 3.81 -4.92 -6.03
N ASP A 33 3.62 -3.61 -6.25
CA ASP A 33 3.31 -3.07 -7.57
C ASP A 33 4.39 -3.50 -8.60
N ALA A 34 4.00 -3.62 -9.86
CA ALA A 34 4.92 -3.87 -10.96
C ALA A 34 4.45 -3.18 -12.25
N TYR A 35 5.37 -2.94 -13.18
CA TYR A 35 5.02 -2.49 -14.52
C TYR A 35 6.06 -2.93 -15.58
N ILE A 36 5.64 -2.90 -16.84
CA ILE A 36 6.49 -3.12 -18.02
C ILE A 36 6.48 -1.85 -18.86
N ILE A 37 7.62 -1.51 -19.46
CA ILE A 37 7.70 -0.58 -20.58
C ILE A 37 7.94 -1.39 -21.85
N GLY A 38 7.08 -1.20 -22.85
CA GLY A 38 7.17 -1.96 -24.10
C GLY A 38 6.75 -1.15 -25.32
N VAL A 39 6.99 -1.71 -26.50
CA VAL A 39 6.57 -1.14 -27.78
C VAL A 39 5.51 -2.01 -28.43
N VAL A 40 4.39 -1.41 -28.82
CA VAL A 40 3.31 -2.11 -29.52
C VAL A 40 3.82 -2.62 -30.88
N GLN A 41 3.82 -3.93 -31.07
CA GLN A 41 4.17 -4.58 -32.34
C GLN A 41 2.94 -4.88 -33.19
N LYS A 42 1.84 -5.28 -32.54
CA LYS A 42 0.63 -5.68 -33.22
C LYS A 42 -0.58 -5.44 -32.33
N ILE A 43 -1.71 -5.17 -32.97
CA ILE A 43 -3.03 -5.16 -32.33
C ILE A 43 -3.73 -6.45 -32.74
N THR A 44 -4.15 -7.24 -31.75
CA THR A 44 -4.84 -8.51 -31.98
C THR A 44 -6.27 -8.27 -32.48
N PRO A 45 -6.93 -9.26 -33.13
CA PRO A 45 -8.33 -9.12 -33.54
C PRO A 45 -9.30 -8.85 -32.39
N LYS A 46 -8.92 -9.20 -31.15
CA LYS A 46 -9.70 -8.93 -29.93
C LYS A 46 -9.43 -7.54 -29.33
N GLY A 47 -8.59 -6.71 -29.96
CA GLY A 47 -8.24 -5.37 -29.50
C GLY A 47 -7.11 -5.32 -28.47
N ASN A 48 -6.57 -6.46 -28.03
CA ASN A 48 -5.40 -6.51 -27.14
C ASN A 48 -4.10 -6.15 -27.88
N TYR A 49 -3.08 -5.75 -27.13
CA TYR A 49 -1.80 -5.34 -27.69
C TYR A 49 -0.77 -6.44 -27.53
N GLN A 50 -0.06 -6.74 -28.61
CA GLN A 50 1.20 -7.46 -28.56
C GLN A 50 2.32 -6.44 -28.40
N ILE A 51 3.10 -6.55 -27.34
CA ILE A 51 4.21 -5.64 -27.04
C ILE A 51 5.54 -6.38 -27.04
N THR A 52 6.61 -5.73 -27.49
CA THR A 52 7.98 -6.15 -27.17
C THR A 52 8.42 -5.43 -25.90
N VAL A 53 8.92 -6.17 -24.91
CA VAL A 53 9.44 -5.58 -23.67
C VAL A 53 10.74 -4.82 -23.95
N ARG A 54 10.83 -3.63 -23.37
CA ARG A 54 12.07 -2.85 -23.30
C ARG A 54 12.64 -2.80 -21.90
N ASP A 55 11.76 -2.74 -20.91
CA ASP A 55 12.13 -2.64 -19.50
C ASP A 55 10.99 -3.21 -18.63
N PHE A 56 11.32 -3.67 -17.44
CA PHE A 56 10.34 -4.10 -16.45
C PHE A 56 10.80 -3.70 -15.05
N VAL A 57 9.83 -3.36 -14.20
CA VAL A 57 10.05 -3.02 -12.79
C VAL A 57 9.11 -3.87 -11.95
N GLU A 58 9.68 -4.63 -11.03
CA GLU A 58 8.98 -5.31 -9.94
C GLU A 58 9.26 -4.56 -8.63
N GLY A 59 8.40 -4.72 -7.63
CA GLY A 59 8.43 -3.98 -6.37
C GLY A 59 9.79 -3.81 -5.66
N HIS A 60 9.79 -2.95 -4.63
CA HIS A 60 10.95 -2.41 -3.88
C HIS A 60 11.91 -1.44 -4.60
N ASP A 61 11.96 -1.38 -5.93
CA ASP A 61 12.94 -0.57 -6.69
C ASP A 61 12.44 0.81 -7.17
N TYR A 62 11.41 1.37 -6.52
CA TYR A 62 10.89 2.71 -6.88
C TYR A 62 11.78 3.88 -6.44
N GLY A 63 12.97 3.61 -5.88
CA GLY A 63 14.00 4.60 -5.66
C GLY A 63 14.86 4.74 -6.92
N LEU A 64 14.75 5.89 -7.61
CA LEU A 64 15.72 6.43 -8.57
C LEU A 64 16.88 5.47 -8.95
N SER A 65 16.75 4.81 -10.11
CA SER A 65 17.77 3.98 -10.78
C SER A 65 17.94 2.55 -10.23
N CYS A 66 17.31 1.60 -10.93
CA CYS A 66 17.81 0.23 -11.01
C CYS A 66 18.03 -0.09 -12.49
N VAL A 67 19.31 -0.16 -12.87
CA VAL A 67 19.78 -0.58 -14.19
C VAL A 67 19.65 -2.11 -14.26
N PRO A 68 19.16 -2.71 -15.36
CA PRO A 68 18.92 -4.16 -15.44
C PRO A 68 20.20 -5.01 -15.46
N ILE A 69 20.11 -6.21 -14.90
CA ILE A 69 21.14 -7.29 -14.98
C ILE A 69 20.95 -8.06 -16.30
N ALA A 70 22.04 -8.31 -17.04
CA ALA A 70 22.07 -8.99 -18.35
C ALA A 70 22.79 -10.36 -18.29
N VAL A 71 22.38 -11.37 -19.08
CA VAL A 71 23.05 -12.71 -19.22
C VAL A 71 22.72 -13.42 -20.57
N ASP A 72 23.71 -13.97 -21.37
CA ASP A 72 23.97 -14.51 -22.82
C ASP A 72 24.10 -16.07 -23.32
N SER A 73 23.23 -16.79 -24.05
CA SER A 73 23.10 -18.25 -24.53
C SER A 73 23.28 -19.62 -23.77
N ALA A 74 23.29 -19.78 -22.45
CA ALA A 74 23.46 -21.01 -21.64
C ALA A 74 23.06 -20.84 -20.14
N GLY A 75 22.35 -19.77 -19.77
CA GLY A 75 22.35 -19.17 -18.43
C GLY A 75 23.15 -17.87 -18.22
N ASN A 76 23.46 -16.98 -19.17
CA ASN A 76 23.56 -17.06 -20.60
C ASN A 76 22.16 -17.02 -21.47
N GLU A 77 21.65 -15.87 -22.03
CA GLU A 77 20.64 -15.54 -23.15
C GLU A 77 20.43 -16.56 -24.31
N THR A 78 19.67 -17.64 -24.14
CA THR A 78 19.29 -18.49 -25.29
C THR A 78 18.06 -17.93 -25.98
N GLY A 79 18.27 -17.14 -27.03
CA GLY A 79 17.25 -16.34 -27.73
C GLY A 79 16.24 -17.08 -28.59
N GLN A 80 15.64 -18.19 -28.16
CA GLN A 80 14.54 -18.82 -28.90
C GLN A 80 13.52 -19.50 -27.98
N SER A 81 12.48 -18.76 -27.58
CA SER A 81 11.16 -19.28 -27.24
C SER A 81 10.15 -18.14 -27.33
N GLY A 82 9.33 -18.18 -28.37
CA GLY A 82 8.26 -17.22 -28.60
C GLY A 82 7.07 -17.50 -27.68
N TRP A 83 6.52 -16.42 -27.14
CA TRP A 83 5.20 -16.32 -26.49
C TRP A 83 5.08 -17.03 -25.13
N GLU A 84 5.26 -16.26 -24.06
CA GLU A 84 4.81 -16.65 -22.73
C GLU A 84 3.54 -15.87 -22.33
N MET A 85 2.61 -16.57 -21.68
CA MET A 85 1.50 -15.95 -20.97
C MET A 85 2.02 -15.42 -19.63
N TRP A 86 1.51 -14.25 -19.21
CA TRP A 86 2.08 -13.43 -18.13
C TRP A 86 1.78 -13.95 -16.71
N ASP A 87 1.33 -15.19 -16.56
CA ASP A 87 0.96 -15.79 -15.28
C ASP A 87 2.16 -16.27 -14.44
N ASN A 88 3.39 -16.21 -14.97
CA ASN A 88 4.62 -16.58 -14.25
C ASN A 88 5.67 -15.44 -14.26
N THR A 89 5.62 -14.56 -13.26
CA THR A 89 6.49 -13.37 -13.15
C THR A 89 7.93 -13.65 -12.69
N LYS A 90 8.29 -14.90 -12.41
CA LYS A 90 9.57 -15.24 -11.76
C LYS A 90 10.80 -15.27 -12.69
N GLN A 91 10.64 -15.16 -14.01
CA GLN A 91 11.73 -15.35 -14.98
C GLN A 91 11.59 -14.44 -16.21
N LEU A 92 11.62 -13.12 -16.01
CA LEU A 92 11.51 -12.17 -17.12
C LEU A 92 12.90 -11.85 -17.69
N THR A 93 13.20 -12.28 -18.93
CA THR A 93 14.36 -11.82 -19.68
C THR A 93 14.03 -10.55 -20.48
N SER A 94 14.94 -9.58 -20.51
CA SER A 94 14.69 -8.23 -21.05
C SER A 94 14.82 -8.10 -22.57
N ASN A 95 15.37 -9.11 -23.26
CA ASN A 95 15.65 -9.03 -24.70
C ASN A 95 14.69 -9.89 -25.54
N GLY A 96 13.82 -9.21 -26.30
CA GLY A 96 13.08 -9.82 -27.41
C GLY A 96 11.78 -10.56 -27.06
N LEU A 97 11.37 -10.59 -25.79
CA LEU A 97 10.11 -11.21 -25.40
C LEU A 97 8.90 -10.38 -25.87
N GLN A 98 7.94 -11.08 -26.49
CA GLN A 98 6.70 -10.51 -26.98
C GLN A 98 5.53 -11.05 -26.15
N TYR A 99 4.74 -10.13 -25.57
CA TYR A 99 3.59 -10.46 -24.73
C TYR A 99 2.31 -9.93 -25.33
N ILE A 100 1.22 -10.69 -25.19
CA ILE A 100 -0.13 -10.20 -25.44
C ILE A 100 -0.69 -9.69 -24.12
N VAL A 101 -0.89 -8.39 -24.03
CA VAL A 101 -1.43 -7.72 -22.84
C VAL A 101 -2.84 -7.21 -23.10
N PRO A 102 -3.75 -7.34 -22.12
CA PRO A 102 -5.09 -6.76 -22.21
C PRO A 102 -5.05 -5.25 -22.45
N ALA A 103 -5.92 -4.74 -23.32
CA ALA A 103 -5.93 -3.32 -23.69
C ALA A 103 -6.18 -2.37 -22.51
N ASP A 104 -6.95 -2.82 -21.51
CA ASP A 104 -7.27 -2.07 -20.29
C ASP A 104 -6.08 -1.95 -19.31
N LYS A 105 -5.00 -2.70 -19.53
CA LYS A 105 -3.77 -2.62 -18.75
C LYS A 105 -2.70 -1.71 -19.37
N VAL A 106 -2.93 -1.26 -20.60
CA VAL A 106 -1.95 -0.45 -21.36
C VAL A 106 -2.25 1.03 -21.19
N VAL A 107 -1.25 1.81 -20.84
CA VAL A 107 -1.33 3.27 -20.70
C VAL A 107 -0.18 3.95 -21.44
N LYS A 108 -0.36 5.25 -21.72
CA LYS A 108 0.74 6.10 -22.18
C LYS A 108 1.86 6.07 -21.16
N LEU A 109 3.10 5.87 -21.61
CA LEU A 109 4.28 5.73 -20.76
C LEU A 109 4.34 6.80 -19.65
N ALA A 110 4.33 8.09 -20.03
CA ALA A 110 4.42 9.20 -19.08
C ALA A 110 3.28 9.20 -18.04
N LYS A 111 2.04 8.88 -18.46
CA LYS A 111 0.89 8.81 -17.56
C LYS A 111 1.03 7.63 -16.59
N GLY A 112 1.50 6.48 -17.09
CA GLY A 112 1.77 5.30 -16.29
C GLY A 112 2.82 5.57 -15.23
N GLN A 113 3.96 6.13 -15.62
CA GLN A 113 5.06 6.45 -14.71
C GLN A 113 4.61 7.39 -13.59
N MET A 114 3.91 8.49 -13.91
CA MET A 114 3.41 9.41 -12.89
C MET A 114 2.47 8.72 -11.90
N ASN A 115 1.55 7.86 -12.38
CA ASN A 115 0.64 7.15 -11.49
C ASN A 115 1.36 6.22 -10.49
N PHE A 116 2.35 5.44 -10.96
CA PHE A 116 3.12 4.57 -10.06
C PHE A 116 3.99 5.37 -9.07
N ILE A 117 4.52 6.51 -9.49
CA ILE A 117 5.22 7.45 -8.60
C ILE A 117 4.27 7.97 -7.52
N ASP A 118 3.07 8.41 -7.90
CA ASP A 118 2.07 8.94 -6.96
C ASP A 118 1.65 7.87 -5.94
N ARG A 119 1.36 6.64 -6.41
CA ARG A 119 1.07 5.50 -5.54
C ARG A 119 2.19 5.22 -4.54
N TYR A 120 3.43 5.22 -5.02
CA TYR A 120 4.60 4.97 -4.17
C TYR A 120 4.84 6.08 -3.15
N ASN A 121 4.66 7.35 -3.52
CA ASN A 121 4.80 8.48 -2.61
C ASN A 121 3.81 8.42 -1.44
N VAL A 122 2.56 8.02 -1.71
CA VAL A 122 1.56 7.77 -0.66
C VAL A 122 1.99 6.62 0.24
N TYR A 123 2.45 5.51 -0.33
CA TYR A 123 2.95 4.37 0.44
C TYR A 123 4.16 4.73 1.32
N ILE A 124 5.13 5.49 0.81
CA ILE A 124 6.30 5.95 1.57
C ILE A 124 5.86 6.81 2.75
N THR A 125 4.86 7.67 2.56
CA THR A 125 4.32 8.49 3.65
C THR A 125 3.71 7.61 4.74
N TYR A 126 2.90 6.62 4.37
CA TYR A 126 2.37 5.62 5.29
C TYR A 126 3.47 4.81 6.01
N SER A 127 4.47 4.33 5.27
CA SER A 127 5.58 3.52 5.81
C SER A 127 6.45 4.30 6.81
N ARG A 128 6.66 5.60 6.56
CA ARG A 128 7.36 6.50 7.49
C ARG A 128 6.59 6.71 8.79
N TRP A 129 5.26 6.90 8.71
CA TRP A 129 4.43 6.90 9.92
C TRP A 129 4.57 5.57 10.66
N LYS A 130 4.44 4.46 9.94
CA LYS A 130 4.52 3.12 10.52
C LYS A 130 5.80 2.90 11.31
N SER A 131 6.91 3.34 10.75
CA SER A 131 8.26 3.17 11.32
C SER A 131 8.63 4.21 12.39
N ASN A 132 7.68 5.04 12.85
CA ASN A 132 7.91 6.11 13.82
C ASN A 132 9.03 7.08 13.40
N VAL A 133 9.22 7.29 12.09
CA VAL A 133 10.24 8.22 11.60
C VAL A 133 9.88 9.63 12.07
N PRO A 134 10.78 10.35 12.77
CA PRO A 134 10.51 11.71 13.18
C PRO A 134 10.19 12.55 11.93
N VAL A 135 9.25 13.49 12.05
CA VAL A 135 8.75 14.42 10.99
C VAL A 135 7.44 14.01 10.29
N MET A 136 6.70 12.97 10.72
CA MET A 136 5.34 12.78 10.19
C MET A 136 4.29 13.67 10.87
N SER A 137 3.93 14.81 10.26
CA SER A 137 2.85 15.67 10.75
C SER A 137 1.47 15.14 10.33
N ILE A 138 0.42 15.58 11.05
CA ILE A 138 -0.97 15.31 10.66
C ILE A 138 -1.24 15.90 9.25
N ASP A 139 -0.81 17.14 8.99
CA ASP A 139 -0.95 17.79 7.67
C ASP A 139 -0.34 16.96 6.52
N ARG A 140 0.79 16.29 6.76
CA ARG A 140 1.41 15.42 5.75
C ARG A 140 0.57 14.16 5.52
N LEU A 141 -0.03 13.59 6.57
CA LEU A 141 -0.96 12.46 6.45
C LEU A 141 -2.25 12.86 5.73
N GLU A 142 -2.78 14.06 5.97
CA GLU A 142 -3.94 14.62 5.25
C GLU A 142 -3.63 14.83 3.77
N SER A 143 -2.44 15.36 3.46
CA SER A 143 -1.97 15.50 2.08
C SER A 143 -1.89 14.13 1.39
N ALA A 144 -1.33 13.12 2.06
CA ALA A 144 -1.23 11.77 1.53
C ALA A 144 -2.61 11.10 1.33
N GLU A 145 -3.60 11.41 2.16
CA GLU A 145 -4.98 10.96 1.96
C GLU A 145 -5.60 11.55 0.69
N ALA A 146 -5.36 12.85 0.41
CA ALA A 146 -5.80 13.50 -0.81
C ALA A 146 -5.08 12.92 -2.05
N GLU A 147 -3.77 12.71 -1.95
CA GLU A 147 -2.94 12.04 -2.97
C GLU A 147 -3.45 10.60 -3.23
N ALA A 148 -3.87 9.86 -2.19
CA ALA A 148 -4.40 8.51 -2.32
C ALA A 148 -5.68 8.45 -3.18
N LYS A 149 -6.57 9.45 -3.04
CA LYS A 149 -7.77 9.59 -3.87
C LYS A 149 -7.40 9.83 -5.33
N TYR A 150 -6.42 10.68 -5.58
CA TYR A 150 -5.94 10.99 -6.93
C TYR A 150 -5.26 9.78 -7.61
N ALA A 151 -4.46 9.03 -6.86
CA ALA A 151 -3.73 7.85 -7.32
C ALA A 151 -4.58 6.56 -7.36
N ASN A 152 -5.89 6.67 -7.16
CA ASN A 152 -6.85 5.55 -7.16
C ASN A 152 -6.47 4.42 -6.18
N ILE A 153 -5.97 4.80 -5.01
CA ILE A 153 -5.63 3.92 -3.87
C ILE A 153 -6.43 4.30 -2.62
N SER A 154 -7.68 4.71 -2.84
CA SER A 154 -8.60 5.11 -1.78
C SER A 154 -8.80 4.04 -0.70
N GLY A 155 -8.51 2.77 -0.99
CA GLY A 155 -8.49 1.71 0.02
C GLY A 155 -7.52 1.98 1.18
N MET A 156 -6.50 2.82 1.02
CA MET A 156 -5.59 3.20 2.11
C MET A 156 -6.19 4.24 3.08
N ILE A 157 -7.24 4.95 2.67
CA ILE A 157 -7.76 6.12 3.42
C ILE A 157 -8.15 5.75 4.87
N PRO A 158 -8.88 4.65 5.14
CA PRO A 158 -9.20 4.28 6.52
C PRO A 158 -7.97 4.04 7.39
N ALA A 159 -6.87 3.54 6.81
CA ALA A 159 -5.61 3.37 7.54
C ALA A 159 -4.93 4.72 7.86
N PHE A 160 -5.05 5.71 6.97
CA PHE A 160 -4.59 7.08 7.24
C PHE A 160 -5.41 7.77 8.34
N GLU A 161 -6.71 7.46 8.47
CA GLU A 161 -7.54 7.97 9.57
C GLU A 161 -7.03 7.46 10.93
N ILE A 162 -6.70 6.17 11.03
CA ILE A 162 -6.04 5.60 12.20
C ILE A 162 -4.68 6.28 12.44
N ALA A 163 -3.86 6.46 11.40
CA ALA A 163 -2.55 7.09 11.51
C ALA A 163 -2.62 8.55 12.02
N LYS A 164 -3.62 9.31 11.60
CA LYS A 164 -3.85 10.68 12.08
C LYS A 164 -4.26 10.70 13.55
N LEU A 165 -5.19 9.82 13.95
CA LEU A 165 -5.62 9.69 15.35
C LEU A 165 -4.48 9.21 16.26
N ASP A 166 -3.68 8.27 15.77
CA ASP A 166 -2.47 7.80 16.42
C ASP A 166 -1.48 8.95 16.63
N ARG A 167 -1.17 9.70 15.57
CA ARG A 167 -0.27 10.85 15.69
C ARG A 167 -0.78 11.93 16.65
N ALA A 168 -2.08 12.23 16.59
CA ALA A 168 -2.75 13.16 17.51
C ALA A 168 -2.79 12.67 18.97
N SER A 169 -2.45 11.40 19.22
CA SER A 169 -2.38 10.84 20.56
C SER A 169 -1.05 11.09 21.26
N TYR A 170 0.00 11.43 20.51
CA TYR A 170 1.34 11.65 21.05
C TYR A 170 1.86 13.08 20.87
N PHE A 171 1.18 13.92 20.09
CA PHE A 171 1.64 15.27 19.78
C PHE A 171 0.51 16.29 19.92
N ASP A 172 0.87 17.44 20.49
CA ASP A 172 0.00 18.61 20.61
C ASP A 172 -0.24 19.24 19.24
N SER A 173 -1.51 19.30 18.81
CA SER A 173 -1.88 19.85 17.50
C SER A 173 -1.64 21.35 17.37
N SER A 174 -1.47 22.09 18.47
CA SER A 174 -1.28 23.54 18.44
C SER A 174 0.18 23.97 18.24
N ASN A 175 1.12 23.22 18.81
CA ASN A 175 2.54 23.60 18.85
C ASN A 175 3.49 22.45 18.45
N GLY A 176 2.97 21.26 18.18
CA GLY A 176 3.75 20.10 17.73
C GLY A 176 4.61 19.45 18.81
N ARG A 177 4.52 19.86 20.08
CA ARG A 177 5.29 19.23 21.16
C ARG A 177 4.84 17.78 21.36
N PRO A 178 5.75 16.85 21.65
CA PRO A 178 5.36 15.55 22.15
C PRO A 178 4.68 15.70 23.51
N TYR A 179 3.64 14.89 23.73
CA TYR A 179 3.01 14.72 25.02
C TYR A 179 3.89 13.88 25.93
N TRP A 180 3.85 14.16 27.24
CA TRP A 180 4.31 13.20 28.22
C TRP A 180 3.40 11.96 28.20
N PRO A 181 3.88 10.77 28.61
CA PRO A 181 3.09 9.54 28.50
C PRO A 181 1.70 9.62 29.18
N TYR A 182 1.62 10.28 30.33
CA TYR A 182 0.34 10.49 31.01
C TYR A 182 -0.62 11.44 30.28
N GLU A 183 -0.11 12.39 29.51
CA GLU A 183 -0.91 13.33 28.71
C GLU A 183 -1.52 12.62 27.50
N SER A 184 -0.86 11.60 26.96
CA SER A 184 -1.34 10.80 25.82
C SER A 184 -2.55 9.93 26.13
N VAL A 185 -2.72 9.47 27.37
CA VAL A 185 -3.77 8.53 27.79
C VAL A 185 -5.19 8.92 27.32
N PRO A 186 -5.70 10.16 27.58
CA PRO A 186 -7.03 10.55 27.13
C PRO A 186 -7.18 10.57 25.60
N HIS A 187 -6.10 10.78 24.85
CA HIS A 187 -6.14 10.75 23.38
C HIS A 187 -6.12 9.31 22.86
N LEU A 188 -5.30 8.44 23.45
CA LEU A 188 -5.27 7.02 23.14
C LEU A 188 -6.61 6.32 23.40
N ILE A 189 -7.35 6.74 24.43
CA ILE A 189 -8.72 6.24 24.66
C ILE A 189 -9.62 6.50 23.43
N LYS A 190 -9.52 7.69 22.83
CA LYS A 190 -10.31 8.05 21.63
C LYS A 190 -9.90 7.23 20.43
N LEU A 191 -8.59 7.02 20.24
CA LEU A 191 -8.06 6.14 19.19
C LEU A 191 -8.58 4.70 19.38
N MET A 192 -8.52 4.16 20.60
CA MET A 192 -9.01 2.82 20.89
C MET A 192 -10.53 2.71 20.74
N ASP A 193 -11.31 3.72 21.13
CA ASP A 193 -12.76 3.76 20.87
C ASP A 193 -13.04 3.69 19.35
N HIS A 194 -12.28 4.42 18.53
CA HIS A 194 -12.41 4.37 17.07
C HIS A 194 -12.06 2.99 16.51
N VAL A 195 -10.94 2.39 16.94
CA VAL A 195 -10.52 1.04 16.51
C VAL A 195 -11.57 -0.01 16.92
N ILE A 196 -12.07 0.05 18.15
CA ILE A 196 -13.10 -0.87 18.64
C ILE A 196 -14.38 -0.73 17.82
N ALA A 197 -14.86 0.50 17.60
CA ALA A 197 -16.05 0.74 16.78
C ALA A 197 -15.87 0.24 15.34
N LEU A 198 -14.67 0.41 14.76
CA LEU A 198 -14.35 -0.11 13.43
C LEU A 198 -14.46 -1.64 13.37
N LEU A 199 -13.85 -2.32 14.34
CA LEU A 199 -13.87 -3.79 14.43
C LEU A 199 -15.27 -4.33 14.72
N ASP A 200 -16.04 -3.66 15.58
CA ASP A 200 -17.41 -4.08 15.90
C ASP A 200 -18.35 -3.90 14.70
N ASN A 201 -18.15 -2.86 13.91
CA ASN A 201 -18.95 -2.59 12.70
C ASN A 201 -18.50 -3.41 11.48
N GLN A 202 -17.31 -4.00 11.50
CA GLN A 202 -16.77 -4.82 10.41
C GLN A 202 -16.37 -6.23 10.90
N PRO A 203 -17.33 -7.17 11.05
CA PRO A 203 -17.07 -8.49 11.61
C PRO A 203 -15.98 -9.29 10.88
N GLU A 204 -15.93 -9.19 9.55
CA GLU A 204 -14.91 -9.88 8.75
C GLU A 204 -13.50 -9.35 9.01
N LEU A 205 -13.33 -8.01 9.11
CA LEU A 205 -12.06 -7.40 9.50
C LEU A 205 -11.66 -7.84 10.91
N ASN A 206 -12.62 -7.88 11.83
CA ASN A 206 -12.40 -8.28 13.22
C ASN A 206 -11.94 -9.73 13.35
N GLU A 207 -12.59 -10.65 12.63
CA GLU A 207 -12.19 -12.05 12.55
C GLU A 207 -10.76 -12.18 12.00
N LEU A 208 -10.45 -11.50 10.90
CA LEU A 208 -9.13 -11.53 10.28
C LEU A 208 -8.03 -10.94 11.18
N TRP A 209 -8.31 -9.83 11.85
CA TRP A 209 -7.34 -9.14 12.70
C TRP A 209 -7.02 -9.95 13.98
N ARG A 210 -8.04 -10.51 14.63
CA ARG A 210 -7.90 -11.30 15.87
C ARG A 210 -7.40 -12.73 15.65
N ALA A 211 -7.33 -13.20 14.41
CA ALA A 211 -6.86 -14.55 14.11
C ALA A 211 -5.41 -14.75 14.59
N LYS A 212 -5.20 -15.78 15.44
CA LYS A 212 -3.85 -16.16 15.92
C LYS A 212 -2.86 -16.44 14.79
N LYS A 213 -3.37 -17.02 13.69
CA LYS A 213 -2.64 -17.23 12.44
C LYS A 213 -3.46 -16.56 11.34
N ARG A 214 -3.01 -15.40 10.88
CA ARG A 214 -3.71 -14.61 9.88
C ARG A 214 -3.69 -15.27 8.51
N ASP A 215 -4.84 -15.25 7.85
CA ASP A 215 -4.97 -15.65 6.46
C ASP A 215 -4.54 -14.50 5.55
N TRP A 216 -3.23 -14.42 5.28
CA TRP A 216 -2.67 -13.40 4.40
C TRP A 216 -3.18 -13.52 2.96
N ALA A 217 -3.59 -14.70 2.52
CA ALA A 217 -4.18 -14.86 1.19
C ALA A 217 -5.54 -14.18 1.11
N LYS A 218 -6.34 -14.22 2.17
CA LYS A 218 -7.61 -13.48 2.29
C LYS A 218 -7.40 -11.99 2.51
N ILE A 219 -6.46 -11.60 3.38
CA ILE A 219 -6.14 -10.19 3.67
C ILE A 219 -5.65 -9.46 2.41
N ASN A 220 -4.80 -10.10 1.60
CA ASN A 220 -4.24 -9.52 0.38
C ASN A 220 -5.26 -9.38 -0.77
N GLN A 221 -6.55 -9.71 -0.57
CA GLN A 221 -7.59 -9.50 -1.58
C GLN A 221 -8.13 -8.07 -1.58
N SER A 222 -7.90 -7.30 -0.51
CA SER A 222 -8.40 -5.94 -0.36
C SER A 222 -7.32 -5.02 0.21
N MET A 223 -7.07 -3.91 -0.49
CA MET A 223 -6.13 -2.87 -0.05
C MET A 223 -6.57 -2.29 1.29
N GLU A 224 -7.88 -2.05 1.43
CA GLU A 224 -8.46 -1.57 2.68
C GLU A 224 -8.21 -2.53 3.84
N THR A 225 -8.53 -3.82 3.67
CA THR A 225 -8.33 -4.82 4.72
C THR A 225 -6.86 -4.96 5.11
N TYR A 226 -5.96 -5.00 4.11
CA TYR A 226 -4.53 -5.09 4.35
C TYR A 226 -4.01 -3.92 5.19
N PHE A 227 -4.27 -2.68 4.76
CA PHE A 227 -3.73 -1.50 5.43
C PHE A 227 -4.44 -1.18 6.76
N LEU A 228 -5.73 -1.53 6.91
CA LEU A 228 -6.41 -1.43 8.19
C LEU A 228 -5.82 -2.39 9.23
N ILE A 229 -5.61 -3.66 8.89
CA ILE A 229 -4.97 -4.62 9.81
C ILE A 229 -3.60 -4.11 10.24
N ASP A 230 -2.80 -3.63 9.28
CA ASP A 230 -1.45 -3.12 9.55
C ASP A 230 -1.45 -1.86 10.42
N ALA A 231 -2.40 -0.95 10.21
CA ALA A 231 -2.54 0.27 11.00
C ALA A 231 -3.07 0.00 12.42
N ILE A 232 -4.06 -0.90 12.55
CA ILE A 232 -4.60 -1.31 13.86
C ILE A 232 -3.52 -1.97 14.70
N ASP A 233 -2.73 -2.88 14.11
CA ASP A 233 -1.61 -3.51 14.81
C ASP A 233 -0.67 -2.49 15.43
N LYS A 234 -0.22 -1.53 14.61
CA LYS A 234 0.68 -0.48 15.07
C LYS A 234 0.04 0.34 16.19
N ALA A 235 -1.18 0.85 15.99
CA ALA A 235 -1.84 1.72 16.96
C ALA A 235 -2.07 1.01 18.33
N VAL A 236 -2.47 -0.26 18.30
CA VAL A 236 -2.67 -1.07 19.51
C VAL A 236 -1.34 -1.38 20.19
N ASP A 237 -0.29 -1.64 19.41
CA ASP A 237 1.05 -1.93 19.92
C ASP A 237 1.70 -0.70 20.56
N ASP A 238 1.66 0.45 19.89
CA ASP A 238 2.18 1.71 20.41
C ASP A 238 1.45 2.11 21.71
N ALA A 239 0.11 2.01 21.73
CA ALA A 239 -0.68 2.27 22.93
C ALA A 239 -0.32 1.32 24.10
N TYR A 240 -0.03 0.05 23.80
CA TYR A 240 0.42 -0.91 24.80
C TYR A 240 1.83 -0.61 25.30
N PHE A 241 2.75 -0.21 24.43
CA PHE A 241 4.11 0.14 24.82
C PHE A 241 4.15 1.38 25.70
N LEU A 242 3.32 2.38 25.41
CA LEU A 242 3.18 3.58 26.25
C LEU A 242 2.80 3.25 27.70
N LEU A 243 2.06 2.16 27.95
CA LEU A 243 1.73 1.74 29.33
C LEU A 243 2.96 1.39 30.19
N ASN A 244 4.12 1.19 29.57
CA ASN A 244 5.39 0.85 30.24
C ASN A 244 6.37 2.02 30.26
N GLU A 245 6.00 3.20 29.74
CA GLU A 245 6.86 4.37 29.73
C GLU A 245 6.87 5.10 31.07
N GLU A 246 8.00 5.77 31.37
CA GLU A 246 8.15 6.57 32.58
C GLU A 246 7.18 7.76 32.58
N GLY A 247 6.52 8.01 33.72
CA GLY A 247 5.56 9.09 33.85
C GLY A 247 4.11 8.65 33.63
N ILE A 248 3.86 7.43 33.15
CA ILE A 248 2.49 6.90 32.98
C ILE A 248 1.73 6.80 34.30
N GLU A 249 2.44 6.64 35.43
CA GLU A 249 1.87 6.60 36.78
C GLU A 249 1.20 7.92 37.19
N LYS A 250 1.49 9.02 36.49
CA LYS A 250 0.87 10.33 36.69
C LYS A 250 -0.47 10.50 35.95
N ALA A 251 -0.86 9.52 35.12
CA ALA A 251 -2.12 9.58 34.41
C ALA A 251 -3.32 9.50 35.37
N ASP A 252 -4.45 10.10 34.97
CA ASP A 252 -5.70 9.92 35.70
C ASP A 252 -6.01 8.41 35.83
N SER A 253 -6.21 7.96 37.07
CA SER A 253 -6.38 6.53 37.36
C SER A 253 -7.57 5.89 36.66
N LYS A 254 -8.68 6.65 36.44
CA LYS A 254 -9.86 6.14 35.73
C LYS A 254 -9.60 6.04 34.24
N ALA A 255 -8.97 7.06 33.65
CA ALA A 255 -8.57 7.06 32.25
C ALA A 255 -7.57 5.92 31.96
N LEU A 256 -6.53 5.78 32.78
CA LEU A 256 -5.55 4.71 32.63
C LEU A 256 -6.18 3.32 32.76
N LYS A 257 -7.12 3.15 33.69
CA LYS A 257 -7.88 1.89 33.83
C LYS A 257 -8.71 1.60 32.57
N ARG A 258 -9.41 2.60 32.03
CA ARG A 258 -10.20 2.46 30.80
C ARG A 258 -9.33 2.06 29.60
N LEU A 259 -8.17 2.71 29.43
CA LEU A 259 -7.25 2.35 28.35
C LEU A 259 -6.79 0.88 28.47
N LYS A 260 -6.46 0.43 29.68
CA LYS A 260 -6.11 -0.98 29.94
C LYS A 260 -7.27 -1.94 29.63
N GLU A 261 -8.49 -1.56 29.96
CA GLU A 261 -9.70 -2.35 29.63
C GLU A 261 -9.92 -2.45 28.11
N GLN A 262 -9.74 -1.36 27.37
CA GLN A 262 -9.81 -1.36 25.90
C GLN A 262 -8.72 -2.25 25.28
N LEU A 263 -7.48 -2.13 25.73
CA LEU A 263 -6.37 -2.96 25.26
C LEU A 263 -6.55 -4.45 25.63
N LYS A 264 -7.22 -4.73 26.76
CA LYS A 264 -7.65 -6.08 27.12
C LYS A 264 -8.75 -6.59 26.19
N TYR A 265 -9.75 -5.78 25.87
CA TYR A 265 -10.79 -6.11 24.88
C TYR A 265 -10.18 -6.41 23.51
N LEU A 266 -9.16 -5.65 23.12
CA LEU A 266 -8.39 -5.85 21.89
C LEU A 266 -7.40 -7.04 21.97
N GLY A 267 -7.32 -7.73 23.11
CA GLY A 267 -6.53 -8.95 23.29
C GLY A 267 -5.02 -8.72 23.48
N LYS A 268 -4.59 -7.47 23.69
CA LYS A 268 -3.18 -7.11 23.89
C LYS A 268 -2.71 -7.31 25.33
N ILE A 269 -3.60 -7.11 26.30
CA ILE A 269 -3.38 -7.35 27.73
C ILE A 269 -4.15 -8.59 28.17
N ARG A 270 -3.54 -9.44 29.00
CA ARG A 270 -4.19 -10.62 29.60
C ARG A 270 -4.89 -10.25 30.90
#